data_AF-A0A7V2X8Q7-F1
#
_entry.id   AF-A0A7V2X8Q7-F1
#
_cell.length_a   1.000
_cell.length_b   1.000
_cell.length_c   1.000
_cell.angle_alpha   90.00
_cell.angle_beta   90.00
_cell.angle_gamma   90.00
#
_symmetry.space_group_name_H-M   'P 1'
#
loop_
_entity.id
_entity.type
_entity.pdbx_description
1 polymer ?
#
loop_
_entity_poly.entity_id
_entity_poly.type
_entity_poly.pdbx_seq_one_letter_code
_entity_poly.pdbx_strand_id
1 'polypeptide(L)'
;MTERRPRVLLFHLPEEFSASLREKLADGGFEVIFGDDHAALFEWIAQHPPDCMGCWYDPENPSGRTIIESIKSDAAYGHLPL
;
A
#
# COMPACT_ATOMS: atom_id res chain seq x y z
N MET A 1 -0.13 -26.74 -2.44
CA MET A 1 -0.66 -25.43 -2.02
C MET A 1 0.24 -24.39 -2.64
N THR A 2 -0.26 -23.52 -3.50
CA THR A 2 0.57 -22.49 -4.13
C THR A 2 1.01 -21.49 -3.06
N GLU A 3 2.31 -21.42 -2.79
CA GLU A 3 2.90 -20.44 -1.88
C GLU A 3 2.79 -19.05 -2.51
N ARG A 4 1.63 -18.40 -2.33
CA ARG A 4 1.46 -17.00 -2.73
C ARG A 4 2.41 -16.16 -1.87
N ARG A 5 3.26 -15.37 -2.52
CA ARG A 5 4.06 -14.35 -1.82
C ARG A 5 3.13 -13.31 -1.20
N PRO A 6 3.31 -12.92 0.07
CA PRO A 6 2.51 -11.86 0.67
C PRO A 6 2.73 -10.55 -0.08
N ARG A 7 1.64 -9.82 -0.35
CA ARG A 7 1.62 -8.56 -1.08
C ARG A 7 1.70 -7.38 -0.15
N VAL A 8 2.63 -6.48 -0.43
CA VAL A 8 2.82 -5.22 0.29
C VAL A 8 2.49 -4.08 -0.66
N LEU A 9 1.49 -3.28 -0.31
CA LEU A 9 1.17 -2.06 -1.03
C LEU A 9 1.90 -0.88 -0.37
N LEU A 10 2.77 -0.22 -1.14
CA LEU A 10 3.48 0.98 -0.75
C LEU A 10 2.92 2.16 -1.55
N PHE A 11 2.62 3.25 -0.86
CA PHE A 11 2.17 4.48 -1.48
C PHE A 11 2.81 5.69 -0.83
N HIS A 12 2.88 6.79 -1.59
CA HIS A 12 3.44 8.05 -1.12
C HIS A 12 4.89 7.91 -0.64
N LEU A 13 5.69 7.05 -1.29
CA LEU A 13 7.07 6.82 -0.86
C LEU A 13 8.02 7.81 -1.58
N PRO A 14 8.96 8.47 -0.89
CA PRO A 14 9.97 9.26 -1.57
C PRO A 14 10.77 8.40 -2.57
N GLU A 15 10.99 8.91 -3.78
CA GLU A 15 11.65 8.15 -4.87
C GLU A 15 13.01 7.58 -4.45
N GLU A 16 13.75 8.33 -3.62
CA GLU A 16 15.07 7.94 -3.10
C GLU A 16 15.05 6.65 -2.25
N PHE A 17 13.92 6.32 -1.62
CA PHE A 17 13.77 5.11 -0.81
C PHE A 17 13.08 3.96 -1.56
N SER A 18 12.41 4.25 -2.68
CA SER A 18 11.58 3.30 -3.43
C SER A 18 12.35 2.06 -3.86
N ALA A 19 13.50 2.25 -4.52
CA ALA A 19 14.29 1.14 -5.04
C ALA A 19 14.84 0.24 -3.93
N SER A 20 15.43 0.83 -2.88
CA SER A 20 16.02 0.07 -1.77
C SER A 20 14.97 -0.69 -0.96
N LEU A 21 13.80 -0.09 -0.74
CA LEU A 21 12.71 -0.74 0.00
C LEU A 21 12.11 -1.90 -0.81
N ARG A 22 11.95 -1.72 -2.13
CA ARG A 22 11.48 -2.78 -3.03
C ARG A 22 12.38 -4.00 -2.99
N GLU A 23 13.69 -3.79 -3.10
CA GLU A 23 14.69 -4.86 -3.09
C GLU A 23 14.65 -5.64 -1.77
N LYS A 24 14.69 -4.94 -0.63
CA LYS A 24 14.64 -5.59 0.69
C LYS A 24 13.36 -6.39 0.93
N LEU A 25 12.22 -5.89 0.48
CA LEU A 25 10.94 -6.61 0.58
C LEU A 25 10.90 -7.82 -0.35
N ALA A 26 11.42 -7.69 -1.57
CA ALA A 26 11.51 -8.81 -2.50
C ALA A 26 12.41 -9.93 -1.96
N ASP A 27 13.56 -9.57 -1.37
CA ASP A 27 14.46 -10.51 -0.69
C ASP A 27 13.80 -11.19 0.52
N GLY A 28 12.91 -10.48 1.21
CA GLY A 28 12.06 -11.03 2.27
C GLY A 28 10.93 -11.93 1.77
N GLY A 29 10.80 -12.15 0.46
CA GLY A 29 9.77 -13.00 -0.13
C GLY A 29 8.43 -12.31 -0.37
N PHE A 30 8.38 -10.98 -0.29
CA PHE A 30 7.17 -10.20 -0.54
C PHE A 30 7.01 -9.80 -2.00
N GLU A 31 5.77 -9.64 -2.45
CA GLU A 31 5.40 -9.00 -3.71
C GLU A 31 5.09 -7.52 -3.41
N VAL A 32 5.86 -6.58 -3.98
CA VAL A 32 5.70 -5.14 -3.73
C VAL A 32 4.88 -4.50 -4.84
N ILE A 33 3.81 -3.80 -4.46
CA ILE A 33 2.99 -2.96 -5.33
C ILE A 33 3.21 -1.49 -4.94
N PHE A 34 3.38 -0.62 -5.93
CA PHE A 34 3.41 0.83 -5.75
C PHE A 34 2.11 1.44 -6.24
N GLY A 35 1.55 2.37 -5.48
CA GLY A 35 0.39 3.15 -5.90
C GLY A 35 0.52 4.60 -5.49
N ASP A 36 0.71 5.50 -6.45
CA ASP A 36 0.88 6.94 -6.18
C ASP A 36 -0.38 7.75 -6.50
N ASP A 37 -1.36 7.14 -7.19
CA ASP A 37 -2.66 7.75 -7.50
C ASP A 37 -3.75 7.21 -6.56
N HIS A 38 -4.34 8.11 -5.78
CA HIS A 38 -5.38 7.82 -4.80
C HIS A 38 -6.58 7.07 -5.39
N ALA A 39 -7.06 7.43 -6.58
CA ALA A 39 -8.24 6.80 -7.18
C ALA A 39 -7.92 5.37 -7.66
N ALA A 40 -6.80 5.23 -8.37
CA ALA A 40 -6.32 3.92 -8.83
C ALA A 40 -5.97 3.00 -7.65
N LEU A 41 -5.52 3.55 -6.52
CA LEU A 41 -5.18 2.81 -5.31
C LEU A 41 -6.39 2.07 -4.74
N PHE A 42 -7.54 2.74 -4.57
CA PHE A 42 -8.74 2.11 -4.03
C PHE A 42 -9.30 1.03 -4.96
N GLU A 43 -9.40 1.32 -6.25
CA GLU A 43 -9.87 0.35 -7.23
C GLU A 43 -8.97 -0.89 -7.26
N TRP A 44 -7.66 -0.69 -7.13
CA TRP A 44 -6.70 -1.79 -7.07
C TRP A 44 -6.85 -2.60 -5.77
N ILE A 45 -6.93 -1.95 -4.61
CA ILE A 45 -7.12 -2.64 -3.31
C ILE A 45 -8.41 -3.48 -3.35
N ALA A 46 -9.50 -2.96 -3.91
CA ALA A 46 -10.77 -3.67 -4.01
C ALA A 46 -10.67 -4.94 -4.87
N GLN A 47 -9.87 -4.92 -5.95
CA GLN A 47 -9.68 -6.07 -6.85
C GLN A 47 -8.58 -7.03 -6.39
N HIS A 48 -7.60 -6.50 -5.65
CA HIS A 48 -6.36 -7.19 -5.28
C HIS A 48 -5.95 -6.83 -3.85
N PRO A 49 -6.68 -7.29 -2.81
CA PRO A 49 -6.38 -6.91 -1.44
C PRO A 49 -4.91 -7.26 -1.07
N PRO A 50 -4.13 -6.26 -0.60
CA PRO A 50 -2.78 -6.49 -0.12
C PRO A 50 -2.82 -7.15 1.26
N ASP A 51 -1.77 -7.90 1.62
CA ASP A 51 -1.64 -8.48 2.97
C ASP A 51 -1.17 -7.44 3.99
N CYS A 52 -0.44 -6.41 3.54
CA CYS A 52 -0.13 -5.24 4.35
C CYS A 52 0.06 -3.99 3.50
N MET A 53 -0.06 -2.83 4.16
CA MET A 53 0.08 -1.52 3.53
C MET A 53 1.11 -0.68 4.29
N GLY A 54 1.91 0.07 3.55
CA GLY A 54 2.89 1.02 4.09
C GLY A 54 2.78 2.37 3.40
N CYS A 55 2.89 3.44 4.19
CA CYS A 55 2.91 4.81 3.71
C CYS A 55 4.07 5.53 4.36
N TRP A 56 4.74 6.40 3.62
CA TRP A 56 5.64 7.36 4.24
C TRP A 56 4.82 8.41 5.00
N TYR A 57 5.21 8.71 6.23
CA TYR A 57 4.60 9.79 6.99
C TYR A 57 5.47 11.05 6.86
N ASP A 58 4.91 12.07 6.24
CA ASP A 58 5.50 13.40 6.14
C ASP A 58 4.63 14.41 6.92
N PRO A 59 5.13 15.03 8.00
CA PRO A 59 4.41 16.07 8.74
C PRO A 59 4.06 17.29 7.89
N GLU A 60 4.84 17.60 6.86
CA GLU A 60 4.64 18.75 5.98
C GLU A 60 3.68 18.43 4.83
N ASN A 61 3.49 17.13 4.54
CA ASN A 61 2.59 16.66 3.50
C ASN A 61 1.54 15.67 4.06
N PRO A 62 0.33 16.14 4.39
CA PRO A 62 -0.69 15.32 5.05
C PRO A 62 -1.31 14.26 4.14
N SER A 63 -1.02 14.25 2.84
CA SER A 63 -1.71 13.39 1.87
C SER A 63 -1.57 11.90 2.17
N GLY A 64 -0.39 11.43 2.60
CA GLY A 64 -0.23 10.04 3.04
C GLY A 64 -1.12 9.65 4.23
N ARG A 65 -1.26 10.57 5.20
CA ARG A 65 -2.18 10.39 6.34
C ARG A 65 -3.64 10.36 5.89
N THR A 66 -4.04 11.28 5.02
CA THR A 66 -5.41 11.35 4.48
C THR A 66 -5.79 10.05 3.79
N ILE A 67 -4.89 9.48 2.97
CA ILE A 67 -5.13 8.20 2.29
C ILE A 67 -5.36 7.06 3.30
N ILE A 68 -4.54 6.96 4.35
CA ILE A 68 -4.73 5.94 5.41
C ILE A 68 -6.08 6.12 6.12
N GLU A 69 -6.45 7.35 6.48
CA GLU A 69 -7.72 7.63 7.15
C GLU A 69 -8.93 7.31 6.25
N SER A 70 -8.83 7.59 4.95
CA SER A 70 -9.85 7.22 3.96
C SER A 70 -9.96 5.71 3.78
N ILE A 71 -8.85 4.98 3.64
CA ILE A 71 -8.84 3.50 3.55
C ILE A 71 -9.46 2.87 4.81
N LYS A 72 -9.10 3.36 6.00
CA LYS A 72 -9.67 2.87 7.26
C LYS A 72 -11.17 3.10 7.36
N SER A 73 -11.62 4.28 6.93
CA SER A 73 -13.05 4.60 6.90
C SER A 73 -13.77 3.66 5.93
N ASP A 74 -13.25 3.48 4.73
CA ASP A 74 -13.88 2.67 3.68
C ASP A 74 -13.93 1.16 4.02
N ALA A 75 -12.86 0.65 4.65
CA ALA A 75 -12.84 -0.71 5.21
C ALA A 75 -13.85 -0.88 6.37
N ALA A 76 -14.03 0.14 7.21
CA ALA A 76 -15.00 0.11 8.31
C ALA A 76 -16.46 0.12 7.80
N TYR A 77 -16.73 0.68 6.62
CA TYR A 77 -18.04 0.69 5.98
C TYR A 77 -18.29 -0.50 5.03
N GLY A 78 -17.31 -1.40 4.88
CA GLY A 78 -17.46 -2.67 4.15
C GLY A 78 -17.25 -2.58 2.64
N HIS A 79 -16.68 -1.48 2.14
CA HIS A 79 -16.36 -1.31 0.71
C HIS A 79 -15.02 -1.95 0.33
N LEU A 80 -14.16 -2.22 1.32
CA LEU A 80 -12.90 -2.93 1.15
C LEU A 80 -12.90 -4.24 1.97
N PRO A 81 -12.42 -5.36 1.41
CA PRO A 81 -12.24 -6.59 2.18
C PRO A 81 -11.15 -6.37 3.24
N LEU A 82 -11.48 -6.66 4.51
CA LEU A 82 -10.54 -6.72 5.63
C LEU A 82 -9.69 -7.99 5.56
#